data_AF-A0A3C0VYE9-F1
#
_entry.id   AF-A0A3C0VYE9-F1
#
_cell.length_a   1.000
_cell.length_b   1.000
_cell.length_c   1.000
_cell.angle_alpha   90.00
_cell.angle_beta   90.00
_cell.angle_gamma   90.00
#
_symmetry.space_group_name_H-M   'P 1'
#
loop_
_entity.id
_entity.type
_entity.pdbx_description
1 polymer ?
#
loop_
_entity_poly.entity_id
_entity_poly.type
_entity_poly.pdbx_seq_one_letter_code
_entity_poly.pdbx_strand_id
1 'polypeptide(L)'
;MAYFPKIKKIRYEGPDSKNPLAFKWYNEDEIVEGKTMKDHLRFSVVYWHTFRNALSDPFGVGTALRPWDDGTESVKNAQKRVKVAFEFMEKLGAPYYAFHDRDVAPEGKSLSASNKNFDAVAKVLKAEQERTGIKLLWGTACLFANPRYMHGAATSCNADAFAYAAAQVKKAIEVTHQLGGEGYTFWGGREGYSTLWNTDIGRELDHLGAFLQMAVDHKKKIGFKGQFYIEPKPKEPTKHQYDSDAAACLNFLRQYNLMDHFKLNLETNHATLA
;
A
#
# COMPACT_ATOMS: atom_id res chain seq x y z
N MET A 1 11.26 -25.49 -2.78
CA MET A 1 12.52 -25.03 -3.42
C MET A 1 12.61 -23.53 -3.21
N ALA A 2 13.77 -23.00 -2.82
CA ALA A 2 13.95 -21.56 -2.57
C ALA A 2 13.96 -20.76 -3.88
N TYR A 3 13.32 -19.58 -3.89
CA TYR A 3 13.28 -18.64 -5.01
C TYR A 3 14.57 -17.81 -5.13
N PHE A 4 15.27 -17.59 -4.01
CA PHE A 4 16.56 -16.90 -3.96
C PHE A 4 17.66 -17.84 -3.44
N PRO A 5 17.99 -18.95 -4.12
CA PRO A 5 18.82 -20.03 -3.56
C PRO A 5 20.24 -19.59 -3.19
N LYS A 6 20.76 -18.53 -3.82
CA LYS A 6 22.09 -17.97 -3.55
C LYS A 6 22.12 -16.98 -2.38
N ILE A 7 20.96 -16.57 -1.87
CA ILE A 7 20.83 -15.58 -0.80
C ILE A 7 20.41 -16.28 0.48
N LYS A 8 21.21 -16.15 1.53
CA LYS A 8 20.89 -16.60 2.90
C LYS A 8 20.21 -15.45 3.68
N LYS A 9 19.75 -15.72 4.90
CA LYS A 9 19.29 -14.64 5.79
C LYS A 9 20.43 -13.63 5.99
N ILE A 10 20.14 -12.35 5.73
CA ILE A 10 21.07 -11.23 5.90
C ILE A 10 21.34 -11.06 7.39
N ARG A 11 22.61 -10.99 7.76
CA ARG A 11 23.06 -10.89 9.16
C ARG A 11 23.74 -9.56 9.41
N TYR A 12 23.76 -9.14 10.66
CA TYR A 12 24.61 -8.04 11.12
C TYR A 12 26.06 -8.50 11.21
N GLU A 13 26.99 -7.73 10.64
CA GLU A 13 28.44 -7.98 10.68
C GLU A 13 29.24 -6.77 11.18
N GLY A 14 28.57 -5.69 11.60
CA GLY A 14 29.21 -4.49 12.11
C GLY A 14 29.71 -3.50 11.04
N PRO A 15 30.10 -2.28 11.47
CA PRO A 15 30.36 -1.15 10.58
C PRO A 15 31.57 -1.34 9.66
N ASP A 16 32.53 -2.18 10.04
CA ASP A 16 33.74 -2.43 9.26
C ASP A 16 33.55 -3.48 8.15
N SER A 17 32.44 -4.24 8.17
CA SER A 17 32.18 -5.29 7.18
C SER A 17 32.11 -4.73 5.76
N LYS A 18 32.78 -5.42 4.84
CA LYS A 18 32.74 -5.16 3.39
C LYS A 18 31.78 -6.08 2.64
N ASN A 19 31.15 -7.06 3.32
CA ASN A 19 30.22 -7.98 2.70
C ASN A 19 28.95 -7.24 2.27
N PRO A 20 28.62 -7.08 0.96
CA PRO A 20 27.46 -6.32 0.53
C PRO A 20 26.12 -6.92 0.99
N LEU A 21 26.08 -8.20 1.36
CA LEU A 21 24.89 -8.93 1.81
C LEU A 21 24.87 -9.14 3.33
N ALA A 22 25.32 -8.12 4.07
CA ALA A 22 25.26 -8.03 5.52
C ALA A 22 24.86 -6.62 5.97
N PHE A 23 24.16 -6.50 7.10
CA PHE A 23 23.91 -5.23 7.75
C PHE A 23 25.16 -4.74 8.49
N LYS A 24 25.44 -3.43 8.37
CA LYS A 24 26.58 -2.77 9.03
C LYS A 24 26.16 -2.01 10.28
N TRP A 25 24.91 -1.57 10.30
CA TRP A 25 24.36 -0.71 11.35
C TRP A 25 23.04 -1.23 11.92
N TYR A 26 22.30 -2.05 11.15
CA TYR A 26 21.06 -2.63 11.63
C TYR A 26 21.34 -3.97 12.32
N ASN A 27 21.35 -3.94 13.65
CA ASN A 27 21.31 -5.12 14.50
C ASN A 27 19.90 -5.23 15.11
N GLU A 28 19.12 -6.23 14.72
CA GLU A 28 17.70 -6.32 15.09
C GLU A 28 17.47 -6.35 16.61
N ASP A 29 18.42 -6.90 17.37
CA ASP A 29 18.35 -7.09 18.83
C ASP A 29 19.04 -5.97 19.63
N GLU A 30 19.72 -5.02 18.96
CA GLU A 30 20.39 -3.91 19.66
C GLU A 30 19.38 -3.01 20.35
N ILE A 31 19.60 -2.74 21.63
CA ILE A 31 18.75 -1.86 22.43
C ILE A 31 19.22 -0.42 22.28
N VAL A 32 18.33 0.43 21.79
CA VAL A 32 18.49 1.88 21.70
C VAL A 32 17.37 2.51 22.52
N GLU A 33 17.67 3.36 23.49
CA GLU A 33 16.65 4.07 24.30
C GLU A 33 15.53 3.13 24.84
N GLY A 34 15.91 1.93 25.30
CA GLY A 34 15.01 0.95 25.92
C GLY A 34 14.13 0.12 24.96
N LYS A 35 14.32 0.19 23.64
CA LYS A 35 13.67 -0.72 22.67
C LYS A 35 14.68 -1.30 21.70
N THR A 36 14.37 -2.47 21.15
CA THR A 36 15.17 -3.06 20.07
C THR A 36 15.12 -2.15 18.83
N MET A 37 16.19 -2.13 18.02
CA MET A 37 16.16 -1.43 16.74
C MET A 37 15.01 -1.92 15.84
N LYS A 38 14.69 -3.22 15.88
CA LYS A 38 13.54 -3.80 15.17
C LYS A 38 12.22 -3.15 15.58
N ASP A 39 12.01 -2.90 16.87
CA ASP A 39 10.78 -2.28 17.39
C ASP A 39 10.73 -0.77 17.18
N HIS A 40 11.88 -0.10 17.09
CA HIS A 40 11.94 1.31 16.68
C HIS A 40 11.63 1.48 15.21
N LEU A 41 12.31 0.71 14.35
CA LEU A 41 12.31 0.93 12.90
C LEU A 41 11.13 0.27 12.20
N ARG A 42 10.68 -0.89 12.70
CA ARG A 42 9.49 -1.61 12.21
C ARG A 42 9.46 -1.73 10.68
N PHE A 43 10.61 -2.06 10.07
CA PHE A 43 10.76 -2.04 8.62
C PHE A 43 9.69 -2.86 7.90
N SER A 44 9.13 -2.26 6.84
CA SER A 44 8.11 -2.86 6.00
C SER A 44 8.61 -2.97 4.57
N VAL A 45 8.39 -4.12 3.94
CA VAL A 45 8.61 -4.29 2.49
C VAL A 45 7.33 -3.95 1.74
N VAL A 46 7.42 -2.99 0.82
CA VAL A 46 6.30 -2.61 -0.04
C VAL A 46 6.17 -3.55 -1.24
N TYR A 47 4.96 -4.08 -1.46
CA TYR A 47 4.74 -5.15 -2.42
C TYR A 47 4.87 -4.67 -3.87
N TRP A 48 4.35 -3.47 -4.17
CA TRP A 48 4.33 -2.91 -5.53
C TRP A 48 5.73 -2.76 -6.11
N HIS A 49 6.64 -2.05 -5.42
CA HIS A 49 7.99 -1.85 -5.93
C HIS A 49 8.82 -3.14 -5.97
N THR A 50 8.65 -4.02 -4.99
CA THR A 50 9.53 -5.19 -4.85
C THR A 50 9.13 -6.33 -5.80
N PHE A 51 7.83 -6.61 -5.92
CA PHE A 51 7.33 -7.82 -6.59
C PHE A 51 6.46 -7.54 -7.81
N ARG A 52 6.07 -6.29 -8.09
CA ARG A 52 5.22 -5.92 -9.24
C ARG A 52 5.83 -4.93 -10.20
N ASN A 53 6.81 -4.13 -9.75
CA ASN A 53 7.42 -3.15 -10.61
C ASN A 53 8.21 -3.83 -11.73
N ALA A 54 7.76 -3.60 -12.97
CA ALA A 54 8.39 -4.11 -14.17
C ALA A 54 9.71 -3.40 -14.51
N LEU A 55 10.08 -2.35 -13.77
CA LEU A 55 11.20 -1.44 -14.09
C LEU A 55 11.03 -0.80 -15.48
N SER A 56 9.78 -0.53 -15.86
CA SER A 56 9.43 0.32 -17.00
C SER A 56 9.39 1.78 -16.57
N ASP A 57 9.56 2.68 -17.52
CA ASP A 57 9.39 4.11 -17.34
C ASP A 57 8.57 4.70 -18.51
N PRO A 58 8.24 6.00 -18.51
CA PRO A 58 7.46 6.60 -19.60
C PRO A 58 8.09 6.49 -21.01
N PHE A 59 9.36 6.10 -21.11
CA PHE A 59 10.16 6.06 -22.33
C PHE A 59 10.62 4.65 -22.72
N GLY A 60 10.27 3.61 -21.96
CA GLY A 60 10.79 2.27 -22.18
C GLY A 60 9.92 1.14 -21.59
N VAL A 61 10.11 -0.06 -22.13
CA VAL A 61 9.44 -1.28 -21.66
C VAL A 61 10.09 -1.83 -20.38
N GLY A 62 9.37 -2.74 -19.70
CA GLY A 62 9.87 -3.36 -18.46
C GLY A 62 11.16 -4.16 -18.65
N THR A 63 12.09 -4.01 -17.72
CA THR A 63 13.40 -4.67 -17.72
C THR A 63 13.60 -5.67 -16.57
N ALA A 64 12.61 -5.81 -15.67
CA ALA A 64 12.71 -6.67 -14.51
C ALA A 64 12.85 -8.16 -14.88
N LEU A 65 13.91 -8.80 -14.39
CA LEU A 65 14.09 -10.25 -14.46
C LEU A 65 13.57 -10.91 -13.18
N ARG A 66 12.49 -11.66 -13.31
CA ARG A 66 11.78 -12.32 -12.20
C ARG A 66 11.51 -13.79 -12.54
N PRO A 67 12.50 -14.71 -12.42
CA PRO A 67 12.34 -16.11 -12.82
C PRO A 67 11.20 -16.87 -12.11
N TRP A 68 10.73 -16.34 -10.98
CA TRP A 68 9.60 -16.87 -10.22
C TRP A 68 8.24 -16.36 -10.69
N ASP A 69 8.17 -15.35 -11.54
CA ASP A 69 6.92 -14.81 -12.09
C ASP A 69 6.71 -15.37 -13.49
N ASP A 70 5.54 -15.95 -13.77
CA ASP A 70 5.21 -16.47 -15.10
C ASP A 70 4.59 -15.40 -16.04
N GLY A 71 4.50 -14.15 -15.57
CA GLY A 71 3.96 -13.01 -16.31
C GLY A 71 2.44 -12.99 -16.41
N THR A 72 1.74 -14.00 -15.91
CA THR A 72 0.28 -14.07 -16.00
C THR A 72 -0.39 -13.31 -14.85
N GLU A 73 -1.54 -12.70 -15.13
CA GLU A 73 -2.46 -12.18 -14.11
C GLU A 73 -3.38 -13.29 -13.56
N SER A 74 -2.82 -14.48 -13.32
CA SER A 74 -3.56 -15.60 -12.74
C SER A 74 -3.49 -15.58 -11.21
N VAL A 75 -4.56 -16.06 -10.57
CA VAL A 75 -4.59 -16.25 -9.09
C VAL A 75 -3.45 -17.17 -8.63
N LYS A 76 -3.12 -18.19 -9.42
CA LYS A 76 -2.01 -19.12 -9.12
C LYS A 76 -0.65 -18.41 -9.11
N ASN A 77 -0.39 -17.54 -10.09
CA ASN A 77 0.84 -16.76 -10.13
C ASN A 77 0.90 -15.74 -8.97
N ALA A 78 -0.23 -15.09 -8.67
CA ALA A 78 -0.34 -14.21 -7.51
C ALA A 78 -0.04 -14.93 -6.18
N GLN A 79 -0.59 -16.14 -5.97
CA GLN A 79 -0.27 -16.97 -4.80
C GLN A 79 1.19 -17.42 -4.76
N LYS A 80 1.81 -17.69 -5.92
CA LYS A 80 3.26 -17.97 -6.01
C LYS A 80 4.08 -16.75 -5.59
N ARG A 81 3.72 -15.54 -6.07
CA ARG A 81 4.37 -14.28 -5.67
C ARG A 81 4.32 -14.04 -4.16
N VAL A 82 3.22 -14.41 -3.49
CA VAL A 82 3.14 -14.34 -2.02
C VAL A 82 4.25 -15.17 -1.36
N LYS A 83 4.46 -16.42 -1.80
CA LYS A 83 5.52 -17.27 -1.24
C LYS A 83 6.92 -16.69 -1.49
N VAL A 84 7.13 -16.10 -2.67
CA VAL A 84 8.38 -15.40 -3.00
C VAL A 84 8.58 -14.20 -2.07
N ALA A 85 7.53 -13.42 -1.84
CA ALA A 85 7.58 -12.23 -1.00
C ALA A 85 7.95 -12.58 0.44
N PHE A 86 7.34 -13.63 1.00
CA PHE A 86 7.66 -14.06 2.36
C PHE A 86 9.07 -14.65 2.48
N GLU A 87 9.56 -15.42 1.50
CA GLU A 87 10.97 -15.84 1.48
C GLU A 87 11.92 -14.64 1.46
N PHE A 88 11.62 -13.62 0.64
CA PHE A 88 12.44 -12.39 0.57
C PHE A 88 12.48 -11.68 1.92
N MET A 89 11.32 -11.48 2.56
CA MET A 89 11.21 -10.81 3.85
C MET A 89 11.87 -11.58 4.99
N GLU A 90 11.73 -12.91 5.02
CA GLU A 90 12.42 -13.78 5.98
C GLU A 90 13.94 -13.65 5.85
N LYS A 91 14.45 -13.62 4.61
CA LYS A 91 15.88 -13.43 4.36
C LYS A 91 16.36 -12.04 4.72
N LEU A 92 15.56 -11.00 4.44
CA LEU A 92 15.90 -9.63 4.80
C LEU A 92 15.80 -9.38 6.32
N GLY A 93 14.95 -10.12 7.03
CA GLY A 93 14.62 -9.87 8.43
C GLY A 93 13.59 -8.75 8.62
N ALA A 94 12.78 -8.45 7.60
CA ALA A 94 11.75 -7.43 7.68
C ALA A 94 10.52 -7.95 8.44
N PRO A 95 10.10 -7.33 9.55
CA PRO A 95 8.94 -7.79 10.33
C PRO A 95 7.59 -7.49 9.69
N TYR A 96 7.54 -6.55 8.73
CA TYR A 96 6.30 -6.08 8.14
C TYR A 96 6.29 -6.07 6.61
N TYR A 97 5.08 -6.00 6.05
CA TYR A 97 4.84 -5.65 4.65
C TYR A 97 3.65 -4.71 4.49
N ALA A 98 3.55 -4.08 3.32
CA ALA A 98 2.41 -3.28 2.90
C ALA A 98 2.05 -3.58 1.43
N PHE A 99 0.77 -3.44 1.06
CA PHE A 99 0.30 -3.73 -0.30
C PHE A 99 -0.88 -2.85 -0.74
N HIS A 100 -1.02 -2.64 -2.05
CA HIS A 100 -2.34 -2.39 -2.66
C HIS A 100 -3.01 -3.72 -3.01
N ASP A 101 -4.34 -3.76 -2.91
CA ASP A 101 -5.14 -4.91 -3.31
C ASP A 101 -4.80 -5.45 -4.72
N ARG A 102 -4.56 -4.56 -5.70
CA ARG A 102 -4.16 -4.91 -7.07
C ARG A 102 -2.70 -5.35 -7.24
N ASP A 103 -1.85 -5.17 -6.23
CA ASP A 103 -0.49 -5.72 -6.27
C ASP A 103 -0.48 -7.21 -5.95
N VAL A 104 -1.29 -7.58 -4.96
CA VAL A 104 -1.34 -8.94 -4.43
C VAL A 104 -2.34 -9.79 -5.19
N ALA A 105 -3.44 -9.24 -5.72
CA ALA A 105 -4.48 -10.00 -6.39
C ALA A 105 -4.86 -9.43 -7.77
N PRO A 106 -5.02 -10.29 -8.80
CA PRO A 106 -5.40 -9.84 -10.13
C PRO A 106 -6.87 -9.41 -10.17
N GLU A 107 -7.15 -8.34 -10.91
CA GLU A 107 -8.52 -7.92 -11.21
C GLU A 107 -9.23 -8.97 -12.08
N GLY A 108 -10.49 -9.26 -11.76
CA GLY A 108 -11.34 -10.15 -12.55
C GLY A 108 -12.21 -9.39 -13.55
N LYS A 109 -12.98 -10.12 -14.36
CA LYS A 109 -13.92 -9.53 -15.33
C LYS A 109 -15.10 -8.77 -14.68
N SER A 110 -15.26 -8.87 -13.37
CA SER A 110 -16.27 -8.16 -12.58
C SER A 110 -15.76 -7.87 -11.17
N LEU A 111 -16.43 -6.99 -10.43
CA LEU A 111 -16.12 -6.73 -9.03
C LEU A 111 -16.19 -8.01 -8.18
N SER A 112 -17.22 -8.84 -8.38
CA SER A 112 -17.36 -10.12 -7.67
C SER A 112 -16.21 -11.08 -7.98
N ALA A 113 -15.79 -11.17 -9.25
CA ALA A 113 -14.63 -11.98 -9.63
C ALA A 113 -13.33 -11.44 -9.01
N SER A 114 -13.13 -10.12 -9.00
CA SER A 114 -11.98 -9.47 -8.38
C SER A 114 -11.92 -9.75 -6.87
N ASN A 115 -13.06 -9.67 -6.17
CA ASN A 115 -13.15 -9.98 -4.75
C ASN A 115 -12.83 -11.45 -4.46
N LYS A 116 -13.33 -12.38 -5.28
CA LYS A 116 -13.00 -13.82 -5.16
C LYS A 116 -11.51 -14.09 -5.38
N ASN A 117 -10.90 -13.42 -6.35
CA ASN A 117 -9.45 -13.53 -6.58
C ASN A 117 -8.68 -13.02 -5.35
N PHE A 118 -9.08 -11.87 -4.81
CA PHE A 118 -8.42 -11.29 -3.64
C PHE A 118 -8.56 -12.17 -2.40
N ASP A 119 -9.74 -12.76 -2.16
CA ASP A 119 -9.95 -13.73 -1.08
C ASP A 119 -9.06 -14.96 -1.21
N ALA A 120 -8.86 -15.47 -2.43
CA ALA A 120 -8.01 -16.62 -2.67
C ALA A 120 -6.53 -16.32 -2.39
N VAL A 121 -6.05 -15.11 -2.66
CA VAL A 121 -4.68 -14.69 -2.33
C VAL A 121 -4.55 -14.37 -0.84
N ALA A 122 -5.55 -13.72 -0.24
CA ALA A 122 -5.57 -13.39 1.19
C ALA A 122 -5.42 -14.64 2.08
N LYS A 123 -6.00 -15.78 1.68
CA LYS A 123 -5.78 -17.06 2.37
C LYS A 123 -4.31 -17.48 2.39
N VAL A 124 -3.58 -17.27 1.30
CA VAL A 124 -2.14 -17.61 1.22
C VAL A 124 -1.30 -16.61 2.00
N LEU A 125 -1.62 -15.31 1.91
CA LEU A 125 -1.00 -14.28 2.76
C LEU A 125 -1.12 -14.65 4.24
N LYS A 126 -2.33 -15.03 4.67
CA LYS A 126 -2.59 -15.41 6.07
C LYS A 126 -1.76 -16.63 6.50
N ALA A 127 -1.72 -17.67 5.66
CA ALA A 127 -0.93 -18.86 5.95
C ALA A 127 0.58 -18.56 6.06
N GLU A 128 1.10 -17.66 5.22
CA GLU A 128 2.51 -17.25 5.31
C GLU A 128 2.78 -16.33 6.51
N GLN A 129 1.84 -15.46 6.91
CA GLN A 129 1.94 -14.71 8.17
C GLN A 129 2.01 -15.66 9.38
N GLU A 130 1.17 -16.70 9.40
CA GLU A 130 1.18 -17.72 10.47
C GLU A 130 2.47 -18.52 10.49
N ARG A 131 3.02 -18.86 9.32
CA ARG A 131 4.28 -19.61 9.21
C ARG A 131 5.49 -18.81 9.68
N THR A 132 5.53 -17.52 9.39
CA THR A 132 6.74 -16.69 9.52
C THR A 132 6.71 -15.71 10.70
N GLY A 133 5.52 -15.37 11.19
CA GLY A 133 5.32 -14.29 12.15
C GLY A 133 5.43 -12.89 11.54
N ILE A 134 5.68 -12.75 10.23
CA ILE A 134 5.66 -11.45 9.53
C ILE A 134 4.22 -10.90 9.53
N LYS A 135 4.09 -9.60 9.75
CA LYS A 135 2.78 -8.93 9.94
C LYS A 135 2.48 -7.94 8.82
N LEU A 136 1.20 -7.67 8.61
CA LEU A 136 0.78 -6.60 7.72
C LEU A 136 0.86 -5.27 8.47
N LEU A 137 1.66 -4.32 7.99
CA LEU A 137 1.67 -2.97 8.57
C LEU A 137 0.41 -2.24 8.16
N TRP A 138 0.16 -2.15 6.84
CA TRP A 138 -1.07 -1.59 6.33
C TRP A 138 -1.40 -2.14 4.93
N GLY A 139 -2.69 -2.23 4.63
CA GLY A 139 -3.19 -2.43 3.27
C GLY A 139 -3.72 -1.13 2.70
N THR A 140 -3.95 -1.10 1.39
CA THR A 140 -4.61 0.00 0.70
C THR A 140 -5.30 -0.49 -0.58
N ALA A 141 -6.10 0.36 -1.22
CA ALA A 141 -6.71 0.08 -2.52
C ALA A 141 -5.99 0.86 -3.63
N CYS A 142 -5.63 0.20 -4.72
CA CYS A 142 -5.12 0.88 -5.91
C CYS A 142 -6.29 1.51 -6.68
N LEU A 143 -6.58 2.78 -6.37
CA LEU A 143 -7.65 3.57 -6.98
C LEU A 143 -7.15 4.53 -8.07
N PHE A 144 -6.01 4.22 -8.69
CA PHE A 144 -5.33 5.16 -9.59
C PHE A 144 -4.81 4.56 -10.91
N ALA A 145 -4.63 3.25 -10.98
CA ALA A 145 -4.06 2.58 -12.15
C ALA A 145 -5.10 2.23 -13.22
N ASN A 146 -6.28 1.75 -12.82
CA ASN A 146 -7.30 1.35 -13.79
C ASN A 146 -7.89 2.58 -14.53
N PRO A 147 -8.14 2.50 -15.85
CA PRO A 147 -8.71 3.60 -16.62
C PRO A 147 -10.00 4.20 -16.06
N ARG A 148 -10.80 3.42 -15.31
CA ARG A 148 -12.02 3.93 -14.66
C ARG A 148 -11.77 5.11 -13.71
N TYR A 149 -10.55 5.23 -13.18
CA TYR A 149 -10.15 6.26 -12.22
C TYR A 149 -9.44 7.45 -12.88
N MET A 150 -9.43 7.55 -14.22
CA MET A 150 -8.71 8.60 -14.92
C MET A 150 -9.14 10.04 -14.54
N HIS A 151 -10.36 10.19 -14.03
CA HIS A 151 -10.92 11.47 -13.57
C HIS A 151 -11.14 11.51 -12.06
N GLY A 152 -10.38 10.74 -11.29
CA GLY A 152 -10.56 10.61 -9.84
C GLY A 152 -11.35 9.37 -9.46
N ALA A 153 -11.26 9.00 -8.19
CA ALA A 153 -11.97 7.87 -7.61
C ALA A 153 -13.08 8.39 -6.69
N ALA A 154 -12.75 8.84 -5.48
CA ALA A 154 -13.68 9.56 -4.63
C ALA A 154 -13.98 10.97 -5.17
N THR A 155 -13.05 11.59 -5.89
CA THR A 155 -13.24 12.91 -6.51
C THR A 155 -13.77 12.83 -7.93
N SER A 156 -14.24 11.65 -8.36
CA SER A 156 -14.71 11.48 -9.74
C SER A 156 -15.94 12.32 -10.06
N CYS A 157 -15.95 12.90 -11.27
CA CYS A 157 -17.17 13.46 -11.85
C CYS A 157 -18.20 12.37 -12.24
N ASN A 158 -17.80 11.09 -12.27
CA ASN A 158 -18.66 9.95 -12.54
C ASN A 158 -19.03 9.20 -11.25
N ALA A 159 -20.31 9.18 -10.89
CA ALA A 159 -20.82 8.49 -9.70
C ALA A 159 -20.54 6.97 -9.70
N ASP A 160 -20.47 6.33 -10.87
CA ASP A 160 -20.15 4.90 -10.95
C ASP A 160 -18.71 4.62 -10.52
N ALA A 161 -17.78 5.52 -10.84
CA ALA A 161 -16.38 5.41 -10.42
C ALA A 161 -16.26 5.58 -8.90
N PHE A 162 -16.99 6.54 -8.32
CA PHE A 162 -17.10 6.70 -6.86
C PHE A 162 -17.61 5.41 -6.20
N ALA A 163 -18.73 4.86 -6.70
CA ALA A 163 -19.35 3.66 -6.15
C ALA A 163 -18.42 2.44 -6.25
N TYR A 164 -17.71 2.28 -7.37
CA TYR A 164 -16.74 1.21 -7.55
C TYR A 164 -15.55 1.38 -6.60
N ALA A 165 -15.02 2.61 -6.45
CA ALA A 165 -13.94 2.91 -5.52
C ALA A 165 -14.32 2.58 -4.08
N ALA A 166 -15.55 2.95 -3.66
CA ALA A 166 -16.06 2.65 -2.33
C ALA A 166 -16.15 1.13 -2.10
N ALA A 167 -16.62 0.38 -3.10
CA ALA A 167 -16.68 -1.07 -3.02
C ALA A 167 -15.28 -1.73 -2.96
N GLN A 168 -14.30 -1.18 -3.68
CA GLN A 168 -12.92 -1.65 -3.64
C GLN A 168 -12.26 -1.34 -2.28
N VAL A 169 -12.41 -0.12 -1.75
CA VAL A 169 -11.91 0.27 -0.42
C VAL A 169 -12.54 -0.57 0.68
N LYS A 170 -13.86 -0.79 0.64
CA LYS A 170 -14.56 -1.69 1.55
C LYS A 170 -13.86 -3.06 1.59
N LYS A 171 -13.65 -3.67 0.42
CA LYS A 171 -13.03 -5.01 0.35
C LYS A 171 -11.58 -4.99 0.85
N ALA A 172 -10.81 -3.96 0.50
CA ALA A 172 -9.44 -3.81 0.94
C ALA A 172 -9.31 -3.63 2.46
N ILE A 173 -10.22 -2.88 3.09
CA ILE A 173 -10.30 -2.76 4.55
C ILE A 173 -10.65 -4.12 5.18
N GLU A 174 -11.62 -4.85 4.65
CA GLU A 174 -12.02 -6.17 5.16
C GLU A 174 -10.86 -7.19 5.11
N VAL A 175 -10.11 -7.24 4.01
CA VAL A 175 -8.95 -8.13 3.88
C VAL A 175 -7.80 -7.65 4.79
N THR A 176 -7.56 -6.35 4.88
CA THR A 176 -6.57 -5.78 5.81
C THR A 176 -6.89 -6.18 7.25
N HIS A 177 -8.16 -6.11 7.64
CA HIS A 177 -8.61 -6.54 8.95
C HIS A 177 -8.41 -8.05 9.17
N GLN A 178 -8.78 -8.89 8.19
CA GLN A 178 -8.58 -10.34 8.23
C GLN A 178 -7.11 -10.75 8.41
N LEU A 179 -6.19 -10.00 7.76
CA LEU A 179 -4.74 -10.22 7.84
C LEU A 179 -4.11 -9.57 9.09
N GLY A 180 -4.91 -8.95 9.96
CA GLY A 180 -4.42 -8.30 11.18
C GLY A 180 -3.55 -7.07 10.91
N GLY A 181 -3.87 -6.32 9.85
CA GLY A 181 -3.18 -5.08 9.50
C GLY A 181 -3.23 -4.06 10.64
N GLU A 182 -2.09 -3.41 10.93
CA GLU A 182 -2.03 -2.38 11.98
C GLU A 182 -2.60 -1.03 11.53
N GLY A 183 -2.79 -0.84 10.23
CA GLY A 183 -3.48 0.31 9.67
C GLY A 183 -3.94 0.13 8.23
N TYR A 184 -4.45 1.20 7.66
CA TYR A 184 -4.91 1.28 6.27
C TYR A 184 -4.64 2.67 5.71
N THR A 185 -4.03 2.74 4.53
CA THR A 185 -3.55 4.00 3.95
C THR A 185 -4.42 4.45 2.79
N PHE A 186 -4.64 5.75 2.67
CA PHE A 186 -5.24 6.41 1.52
C PHE A 186 -4.19 7.32 0.89
N TRP A 187 -3.72 6.96 -0.29
CA TRP A 187 -2.92 7.84 -1.14
C TRP A 187 -3.77 8.29 -2.33
N GLY A 188 -4.00 9.60 -2.44
CA GLY A 188 -4.91 10.21 -3.41
C GLY A 188 -4.37 10.29 -4.84
N GLY A 189 -3.79 9.23 -5.40
CA GLY A 189 -3.07 9.31 -6.69
C GLY A 189 -3.89 9.87 -7.88
N ARG A 190 -5.22 9.83 -7.84
CA ARG A 190 -6.10 10.53 -8.80
C ARG A 190 -7.05 11.53 -8.14
N GLU A 191 -6.94 11.73 -6.83
CA GLU A 191 -7.78 12.63 -6.05
C GLU A 191 -7.20 14.04 -6.13
N GLY A 192 -7.50 14.71 -7.24
CA GLY A 192 -6.93 15.99 -7.62
C GLY A 192 -7.37 16.32 -9.04
N TYR A 193 -6.71 17.29 -9.66
CA TYR A 193 -7.07 17.73 -11.01
C TYR A 193 -5.87 17.84 -11.95
N SER A 194 -6.17 17.73 -13.25
CA SER A 194 -5.23 18.03 -14.34
C SER A 194 -5.39 19.48 -14.82
N THR A 195 -6.61 20.01 -14.83
CA THR A 195 -6.91 21.38 -15.23
C THR A 195 -8.02 21.96 -14.37
N LEU A 196 -7.89 23.22 -13.94
CA LEU A 196 -8.89 23.86 -13.09
C LEU A 196 -10.18 24.20 -13.86
N TRP A 197 -10.09 24.33 -15.18
CA TRP A 197 -11.21 24.76 -16.04
C TRP A 197 -12.41 23.83 -16.03
N ASN A 198 -12.23 22.57 -15.63
CA ASN A 198 -13.30 21.56 -15.59
C ASN A 198 -13.45 20.90 -14.20
N THR A 199 -12.89 21.52 -13.15
CA THR A 199 -12.86 20.96 -11.80
C THR A 199 -13.60 21.87 -10.84
N ASP A 200 -14.62 21.32 -10.20
CA ASP A 200 -15.26 21.93 -9.03
C ASP A 200 -14.58 21.38 -7.77
N ILE A 201 -13.54 22.09 -7.31
CA ILE A 201 -12.71 21.67 -6.17
C ILE A 201 -13.57 21.52 -4.91
N GLY A 202 -14.51 22.43 -4.67
CA GLY A 202 -15.36 22.40 -3.48
C GLY A 202 -16.15 21.09 -3.41
N ARG A 203 -16.84 20.76 -4.50
CA ARG A 203 -17.60 19.52 -4.63
C ARG A 203 -16.72 18.27 -4.52
N GLU A 204 -15.56 18.26 -5.16
CA GLU A 204 -14.64 17.12 -5.12
C GLU A 204 -14.09 16.86 -3.70
N LEU A 205 -13.75 17.93 -2.97
CA LEU A 205 -13.34 17.82 -1.56
C LEU A 205 -14.50 17.35 -0.68
N ASP A 206 -15.72 17.83 -0.90
CA ASP A 206 -16.92 17.37 -0.16
C ASP A 206 -17.15 15.86 -0.38
N HIS A 207 -17.01 15.39 -1.62
CA HIS A 207 -17.10 13.97 -1.95
C HIS A 207 -15.99 13.15 -1.27
N LEU A 208 -14.74 13.63 -1.29
CA LEU A 208 -13.62 12.96 -0.62
C LEU A 208 -13.85 12.88 0.90
N GLY A 209 -14.34 13.96 1.52
CA GLY A 209 -14.70 13.99 2.93
C GLY A 209 -15.78 12.95 3.26
N ALA A 210 -16.86 12.92 2.47
CA ALA A 210 -17.93 11.93 2.62
C ALA A 210 -17.42 10.49 2.43
N PHE A 211 -16.56 10.26 1.44
CA PHE A 211 -15.97 8.95 1.15
C PHE A 211 -15.15 8.42 2.33
N LEU A 212 -14.29 9.27 2.91
CA LEU A 212 -13.46 8.90 4.06
C LEU A 212 -14.31 8.68 5.33
N GLN A 213 -15.38 9.45 5.51
CA GLN A 213 -16.35 9.21 6.58
C GLN A 213 -17.02 7.84 6.43
N MET A 214 -17.46 7.46 5.22
CA MET A 214 -18.02 6.12 4.97
C MET A 214 -17.00 5.01 5.28
N ALA A 215 -15.72 5.22 4.94
CA ALA A 215 -14.66 4.26 5.28
C ALA A 215 -14.45 4.13 6.80
N VAL A 216 -14.49 5.24 7.53
CA VAL A 216 -14.44 5.26 9.01
C VAL A 216 -15.63 4.50 9.60
N ASP A 217 -16.84 4.73 9.10
CA ASP A 217 -18.04 4.07 9.58
C ASP A 217 -17.99 2.57 9.30
N HIS A 218 -17.47 2.18 8.13
CA HIS A 218 -17.24 0.77 7.80
C HIS A 218 -16.19 0.13 8.73
N LYS A 219 -15.06 0.80 8.97
CA LYS A 219 -14.04 0.37 9.94
C LYS A 219 -14.65 0.12 11.32
N LYS A 220 -15.48 1.04 11.82
CA LYS A 220 -16.19 0.90 13.10
C LYS A 220 -17.14 -0.31 13.06
N LYS A 221 -17.92 -0.45 11.99
CA LYS A 221 -18.89 -1.55 11.81
C LYS A 221 -18.25 -2.94 11.84
N ILE A 222 -17.08 -3.11 11.21
CA ILE A 222 -16.39 -4.42 11.20
C ILE A 222 -15.45 -4.61 12.40
N GLY A 223 -15.33 -3.61 13.29
CA GLY A 223 -14.46 -3.69 14.46
C GLY A 223 -12.96 -3.53 14.16
N PHE A 224 -12.59 -3.02 12.98
CA PHE A 224 -11.18 -2.82 12.63
C PHE A 224 -10.55 -1.71 13.50
N LYS A 225 -9.47 -2.05 14.21
CA LYS A 225 -8.79 -1.14 15.15
C LYS A 225 -7.57 -0.45 14.56
N GLY A 226 -7.11 -0.86 13.38
CA GLY A 226 -5.91 -0.29 12.76
C GLY A 226 -6.07 1.19 12.43
N GLN A 227 -4.99 1.96 12.54
CA GLN A 227 -4.97 3.40 12.27
C GLN A 227 -5.21 3.68 10.78
N PHE A 228 -6.03 4.67 10.45
CA PHE A 228 -6.11 5.16 9.08
C PHE A 228 -5.05 6.22 8.83
N TYR A 229 -4.48 6.22 7.63
CA TYR A 229 -3.46 7.18 7.20
C TYR A 229 -3.89 7.90 5.93
N ILE A 230 -3.64 9.21 5.86
CA ILE A 230 -3.56 9.94 4.58
C ILE A 230 -2.08 10.04 4.22
N GLU A 231 -1.73 9.77 2.98
CA GLU A 231 -0.36 9.88 2.48
C GLU A 231 -0.21 11.12 1.59
N PRO A 232 0.36 12.23 2.10
CA PRO A 232 0.42 13.46 1.33
C PRO A 232 1.35 13.33 0.11
N LYS A 233 0.96 13.95 -1.00
CA LYS A 233 1.78 14.18 -2.19
C LYS A 233 1.26 15.40 -2.95
N PRO A 234 2.08 16.32 -3.44
CA PRO A 234 1.61 17.58 -4.05
C PRO A 234 1.03 17.44 -5.47
N LYS A 235 1.52 16.44 -6.22
CA LYS A 235 1.25 16.24 -7.66
C LYS A 235 1.77 14.87 -8.10
N GLU A 236 1.60 14.56 -9.39
CA GLU A 236 2.04 13.32 -10.06
C GLU A 236 1.29 12.07 -9.57
N PRO A 237 0.33 11.56 -10.38
CA PRO A 237 0.08 11.89 -11.79
C PRO A 237 -0.85 13.10 -12.03
N THR A 238 -1.48 13.68 -11.00
CA THR A 238 -2.29 14.90 -11.13
C THR A 238 -1.40 16.14 -11.31
N LYS A 239 -1.96 17.23 -11.86
CA LYS A 239 -1.29 18.54 -11.88
C LYS A 239 -1.26 19.14 -10.47
N HIS A 240 -2.33 18.93 -9.71
CA HIS A 240 -2.44 19.25 -8.29
C HIS A 240 -3.21 18.11 -7.62
N GLN A 241 -2.62 17.53 -6.57
CA GLN A 241 -3.28 16.54 -5.72
C GLN A 241 -3.77 17.24 -4.44
N TYR A 242 -4.97 16.91 -3.96
CA TYR A 242 -5.62 17.68 -2.88
C TYR A 242 -4.92 17.51 -1.53
N ASP A 243 -4.40 16.33 -1.24
CA ASP A 243 -3.58 15.97 -0.08
C ASP A 243 -2.12 16.40 -0.29
N SER A 244 -1.88 17.68 -0.60
CA SER A 244 -0.61 18.14 -1.16
C SER A 244 0.60 18.06 -0.23
N ASP A 245 0.40 18.34 1.05
CA ASP A 245 1.41 18.30 2.10
C ASP A 245 0.74 18.00 3.46
N ALA A 246 1.53 17.97 4.54
CA ALA A 246 1.00 17.73 5.88
C ALA A 246 -0.01 18.80 6.33
N ALA A 247 0.20 20.07 6.02
CA ALA A 247 -0.68 21.15 6.45
C ALA A 247 -2.03 21.11 5.72
N ALA A 248 -2.03 20.89 4.40
CA ALA A 248 -3.23 20.70 3.59
C ALA A 248 -4.05 19.51 4.09
N CYS A 249 -3.39 18.38 4.36
CA CYS A 249 -4.05 17.19 4.91
C CYS A 249 -4.69 17.46 6.27
N LEU A 250 -3.97 18.10 7.20
CA LEU A 250 -4.49 18.40 8.53
C LEU A 250 -5.65 19.40 8.48
N ASN A 251 -5.61 20.39 7.57
CA ASN A 251 -6.72 21.32 7.38
C ASN A 251 -7.95 20.63 6.79
N PHE A 252 -7.77 19.76 5.79
CA PHE A 252 -8.85 18.94 5.23
C PHE A 252 -9.48 18.04 6.31
N LEU A 253 -8.66 17.32 7.08
CA LEU A 253 -9.14 16.46 8.17
C LEU A 253 -9.88 17.26 9.24
N ARG A 254 -9.46 18.49 9.55
CA ARG A 254 -10.17 19.39 10.46
C ARG A 254 -11.53 19.80 9.90
N GLN A 255 -11.56 20.24 8.64
CA GLN A 255 -12.80 20.70 7.97
C GLN A 255 -13.89 19.63 7.97
N TYR A 256 -13.52 18.37 7.74
CA TYR A 256 -14.48 17.25 7.65
C TYR A 256 -14.60 16.43 8.94
N ASN A 257 -14.09 16.92 10.08
CA ASN A 257 -14.14 16.25 11.39
C ASN A 257 -13.54 14.82 11.41
N LEU A 258 -12.45 14.62 10.69
CA LEU A 258 -11.75 13.33 10.54
C LEU A 258 -10.45 13.23 11.36
N MET A 259 -10.08 14.29 12.08
CA MET A 259 -8.82 14.37 12.85
C MET A 259 -8.61 13.22 13.85
N ASP A 260 -9.66 12.76 14.51
CA ASP A 260 -9.58 11.66 15.50
C ASP A 260 -9.45 10.28 14.86
N HIS A 261 -9.55 10.19 13.53
CA HIS A 261 -9.60 8.94 12.80
C HIS A 261 -8.38 8.69 11.93
N PHE A 262 -7.65 9.75 11.55
CA PHE A 262 -6.55 9.69 10.61
C PHE A 262 -5.24 10.22 11.21
N LYS A 263 -4.13 9.66 10.74
CA LYS A 263 -2.77 10.19 10.89
C LYS A 263 -2.15 10.36 9.51
N LEU A 264 -0.92 10.83 9.44
CA LEU A 264 -0.19 10.97 8.18
C LEU A 264 0.78 9.81 7.96
N ASN A 265 0.83 9.30 6.73
CA ASN A 265 1.94 8.49 6.24
C ASN A 265 2.87 9.41 5.44
N LEU A 266 4.02 9.77 5.98
CA LEU A 266 4.91 10.75 5.35
C LEU A 266 5.97 10.04 4.52
N GLU A 267 5.92 10.23 3.20
CA GLU A 267 6.97 9.79 2.30
C GLU A 267 7.99 10.92 2.06
N THR A 268 9.28 10.62 2.23
CA THR A 268 10.38 11.58 2.04
C THR A 268 10.34 12.27 0.69
N ASN A 269 10.14 11.51 -0.39
CA ASN A 269 10.15 12.06 -1.75
C ASN A 269 8.94 12.97 -2.02
N HIS A 270 7.77 12.61 -1.49
CA HIS A 270 6.58 13.45 -1.56
C HIS A 270 6.77 14.77 -0.82
N ALA A 271 7.39 14.73 0.36
CA ALA A 271 7.69 15.93 1.14
C ALA A 271 8.66 16.88 0.42
N THR A 272 9.70 16.36 -0.23
CA THR A 272 10.64 17.20 -0.99
C THR A 272 10.08 17.71 -2.33
N LEU A 273 9.01 17.11 -2.83
CA LEU A 273 8.36 17.52 -4.08
C LEU A 273 7.36 18.69 -3.87
N ALA A 274 6.90 18.89 -2.63
CA ALA A 274 5.90 19.88 -2.23
C ALA A 274 6.56 21.24 -2.02
#